data_AF-A0A3P6RWJ8-F1
#
_entry.id   AF-A0A3P6RWJ8-F1
#
_cell.length_a   1.000
_cell.length_b   1.000
_cell.length_c   1.000
_cell.angle_alpha   90.00
_cell.angle_beta   90.00
_cell.angle_gamma   90.00
#
_symmetry.space_group_name_H-M   'P 1'
#
loop_
_entity.id
_entity.type
_entity.pdbx_description
1 polymer ?
#
loop_
_entity_poly.entity_id
_entity_poly.type
_entity_poly.pdbx_seq_one_letter_code
_entity_poly.pdbx_strand_id
1 'polypeptide(L)'
;MNETSSGAMVINDALMHAMLETLPFGGIGNSGIGRYHGKYSFDCFTHEKSVLHRPAGLERILWSRYPPYNDNKLGWVKKLAMKWRIPMT
;
A
#
# COMPACT_ATOMS: atom_id res chain seq x y z
N MET A 1 -20.74 11.21 8.64
CA MET A 1 -19.32 11.05 8.21
C MET A 1 -19.18 10.51 6.78
N ASN A 2 -20.11 9.69 6.28
CA ASN A 2 -19.93 9.05 4.97
C ASN A 2 -20.33 9.91 3.75
N GLU A 3 -20.97 11.06 3.97
CA GLU A 3 -21.47 11.95 2.90
C GLU A 3 -20.55 13.15 2.62
N THR A 4 -19.48 13.32 3.41
CA THR A 4 -18.55 14.45 3.27
C THR A 4 -17.11 13.98 3.19
N SER A 5 -16.27 14.74 2.49
CA SER A 5 -14.83 14.50 2.36
C SER A 5 -14.07 15.69 2.97
N SER A 6 -13.17 15.40 3.90
CA SER A 6 -12.38 16.41 4.63
C SER A 6 -11.04 15.81 5.07
N GLY A 7 -10.03 16.66 5.31
CA GLY A 7 -8.72 16.22 5.78
C GLY A 7 -8.75 15.69 7.22
N ALA A 8 -9.55 16.31 8.08
CA ALA A 8 -9.81 15.85 9.43
C ALA A 8 -11.20 16.33 9.90
N MET A 9 -11.79 15.59 10.84
CA MET A 9 -13.05 15.93 11.48
C MET A 9 -12.91 15.78 12.99
N VAL A 10 -13.38 16.78 13.73
CA VAL A 10 -13.46 16.76 15.19
C VAL A 10 -14.92 16.95 15.58
N ILE A 11 -15.40 16.12 16.51
CA ILE A 11 -16.78 16.19 17.02
C ILE A 11 -16.73 16.87 18.39
N ASN A 12 -17.61 17.86 18.60
CA ASN A 12 -17.77 18.61 19.86
C ASN A 12 -16.55 19.42 20.31
N ASP A 13 -15.55 19.60 19.45
CA ASP A 13 -14.37 20.43 19.71
C ASP A 13 -13.78 20.97 18.39
N ALA A 14 -12.83 21.90 18.47
CA ALA A 14 -12.12 22.47 17.35
C ALA A 14 -10.60 22.44 17.60
N LEU A 15 -9.81 22.36 16.52
CA LEU A 15 -8.34 22.41 16.52
C LEU A 15 -7.58 21.31 17.28
N MET A 16 -8.18 20.60 18.24
CA MET A 16 -7.49 19.60 19.07
C MET A 16 -6.78 18.50 18.26
N HIS A 17 -7.36 18.09 17.13
CA HIS A 17 -6.72 17.12 16.22
C HIS A 17 -5.34 17.55 15.70
N ALA A 18 -5.05 18.85 15.65
CA ALA A 18 -3.76 19.37 15.20
C ALA A 18 -2.64 19.21 16.25
N MET A 19 -2.99 19.05 17.53
CA MET A 19 -2.01 18.86 18.61
C MET A 19 -1.64 17.39 18.83
N LEU A 20 -2.36 16.44 18.22
CA LEU A 20 -2.16 15.03 18.47
C LEU A 20 -1.18 14.42 17.46
N GLU A 21 0.04 14.12 17.91
CA GLU A 21 1.13 13.58 17.07
C GLU A 21 0.82 12.23 16.42
N THR A 22 -0.13 11.48 16.98
CA THR A 22 -0.57 10.18 16.46
C THR A 22 -1.60 10.29 15.34
N LEU A 23 -2.18 11.47 15.10
CA LEU A 23 -3.10 11.70 14.00
C LEU A 23 -2.38 12.31 12.80
N PRO A 24 -2.60 11.79 11.59
CA PRO A 24 -2.06 12.40 10.39
C PRO A 24 -2.74 13.75 10.15
N PHE A 25 -1.93 14.81 10.04
CA PHE A 25 -2.43 16.13 9.66
C PHE A 25 -2.17 16.36 8.17
N GLY A 26 -3.24 16.63 7.41
CA GLY A 26 -3.19 16.77 5.96
C GLY A 26 -4.53 17.18 5.35
N GLY A 27 -4.50 17.56 4.08
CA GLY A 27 -5.66 18.00 3.30
C GLY A 27 -6.10 16.95 2.26
N ILE A 28 -7.27 17.19 1.67
CA ILE A 28 -7.77 16.46 0.50
C ILE A 28 -8.35 17.45 -0.53
N GLY A 29 -8.06 17.22 -1.82
CA GLY A 29 -8.50 18.10 -2.91
C GLY A 29 -7.81 19.47 -2.87
N ASN A 30 -8.60 20.55 -2.96
CA ASN A 30 -8.05 21.92 -2.95
C ASN A 30 -7.40 22.33 -1.63
N SER A 31 -7.65 21.58 -0.55
CA SER A 31 -7.02 21.82 0.76
C SER A 31 -5.60 21.24 0.89
N GLY A 32 -5.15 20.45 -0.09
CA GLY A 32 -3.79 19.89 -0.13
C GLY A 32 -3.75 18.39 -0.43
N ILE A 33 -2.52 17.86 -0.47
CA ILE A 33 -2.22 16.44 -0.66
C ILE A 33 -1.16 15.98 0.34
N GLY A 34 -1.17 14.70 0.68
CA GLY A 34 -0.25 14.12 1.65
C GLY A 34 -0.62 14.43 3.09
N ARG A 35 0.23 13.99 4.01
CA ARG A 35 0.02 14.10 5.46
C ARG A 35 1.35 14.05 6.19
N TYR A 36 1.41 14.70 7.34
CA TYR A 36 2.56 14.69 8.24
C TYR A 36 2.08 14.56 9.69
N HIS A 37 2.99 14.77 10.65
CA HIS A 37 2.88 14.62 12.11
C HIS A 37 3.44 13.28 12.62
N GLY A 38 4.26 13.32 13.68
CA GLY A 38 4.89 12.13 14.28
C GLY A 38 5.53 11.20 13.24
N LYS A 39 5.09 9.93 13.24
CA LYS A 39 5.52 8.90 12.28
C LYS A 39 5.21 9.30 10.83
N TYR A 40 4.10 9.97 10.57
CA TYR A 40 3.70 10.36 9.21
C TYR A 40 4.65 11.39 8.61
N SER A 41 5.28 12.25 9.42
CA SER A 41 6.36 13.11 8.94
C SER A 41 7.56 12.28 8.47
N PHE A 42 7.97 11.28 9.25
CA PHE A 42 9.07 10.39 8.86
C PHE A 42 8.72 9.65 7.57
N ASP A 43 7.55 9.03 7.48
CA ASP A 43 7.09 8.36 6.27
C ASP A 43 7.02 9.32 5.06
N CYS A 44 6.62 10.59 5.26
CA CYS A 44 6.51 11.59 4.19
C CYS A 44 7.87 12.09 3.67
N PHE A 45 8.87 12.19 4.54
CA PHE A 45 10.18 12.74 4.19
C PHE A 45 11.25 11.66 3.98
N THR A 46 10.89 10.39 4.08
CA THR A 46 11.79 9.27 3.81
C THR A 46 11.35 8.47 2.60
N HIS A 47 12.30 7.73 2.03
CA HIS A 47 12.03 6.82 0.94
C HIS A 47 12.01 5.39 1.49
N GLU A 48 10.83 4.78 1.51
CA GLU A 48 10.69 3.36 1.84
C GLU A 48 11.22 2.51 0.68
N LYS A 49 12.48 2.10 0.81
CA LYS A 49 13.18 1.33 -0.23
C LYS A 49 12.76 -0.13 -0.18
N SER A 50 12.03 -0.58 -1.20
CA SER A 50 11.73 -1.99 -1.41
C SER A 50 12.99 -2.80 -1.70
N VAL A 51 13.29 -3.79 -0.85
CA VAL A 51 14.42 -4.72 -1.02
C VAL A 51 13.91 -6.16 -1.01
N LEU A 52 14.17 -6.90 -2.09
CA LEU A 52 13.88 -8.32 -2.18
C LEU A 52 15.16 -9.12 -1.95
N HIS A 53 15.23 -9.85 -0.83
CA HIS A 53 16.27 -10.83 -0.58
C HIS A 53 15.75 -12.24 -0.90
N ARG A 54 16.29 -12.86 -1.94
CA ARG A 54 15.85 -14.18 -2.43
C ARG A 54 16.93 -15.23 -2.21
N PRO A 55 16.66 -16.32 -1.47
CA PRO A 55 17.59 -17.44 -1.35
C PRO A 55 17.64 -18.27 -2.65
N ALA A 56 18.82 -18.77 -3.00
CA ALA A 56 19.08 -19.52 -4.24
C ALA A 56 18.25 -20.82 -4.38
N GLY A 57 17.79 -21.40 -3.27
CA GLY A 57 17.00 -22.66 -3.28
C GLY A 57 15.59 -22.55 -3.88
N LEU A 58 15.08 -21.34 -4.12
CA LEU A 58 13.73 -21.11 -4.65
C LEU A 58 13.67 -21.09 -6.19
N GLU A 59 14.77 -21.39 -6.90
CA GLU A 59 14.80 -21.44 -8.38
C GLU A 59 13.81 -22.45 -8.97
N ARG A 60 13.57 -23.58 -8.30
CA ARG A 60 12.66 -24.62 -8.80
C ARG A 60 11.19 -24.18 -8.85
N ILE A 61 10.77 -23.22 -8.03
CA ILE A 61 9.40 -22.69 -8.05
C ILE A 61 9.21 -21.70 -9.21
N LEU A 62 10.28 -21.06 -9.66
CA LEU A 62 10.29 -20.08 -10.76
C LEU A 62 10.55 -20.72 -12.13
N TRP A 63 10.52 -22.06 -12.22
CA TRP A 63 10.72 -22.80 -13.47
C TRP A 63 9.77 -22.37 -14.60
N SER A 64 8.57 -21.88 -14.25
CA SER A 64 7.59 -21.39 -15.23
C SER A 64 8.00 -20.06 -15.88
N ARG A 65 8.91 -19.30 -15.26
CA ARG A 65 9.44 -18.03 -15.79
C ARG A 65 10.38 -18.26 -16.97
N TYR A 66 11.10 -19.38 -16.98
CA TYR A 66 12.11 -19.67 -17.98
C TYR A 66 11.51 -20.36 -19.21
N PRO A 67 12.00 -20.07 -20.44
CA PRO A 67 11.57 -20.76 -21.66
C PRO A 67 12.01 -22.25 -21.66
N PRO A 68 11.43 -23.10 -22.54
CA PRO A 68 10.34 -22.81 -23.48
C PRO A 68 8.99 -22.69 -22.76
N TYR A 69 8.14 -21.77 -23.23
CA TYR A 69 6.79 -21.59 -22.71
C TYR A 69 5.86 -22.64 -23.32
N ASN A 70 5.03 -23.28 -22.48
CA ASN A 70 4.06 -24.29 -22.90
C ASN A 70 2.71 -24.08 -22.22
N ASP A 71 1.66 -24.67 -22.77
CA ASP A 71 0.29 -24.53 -22.27
C ASP A 71 0.15 -25.07 -20.83
N ASN A 72 0.97 -26.04 -20.45
CA ASN A 72 1.03 -26.61 -19.10
C ASN A 72 1.56 -25.59 -18.07
N LYS A 73 2.63 -24.86 -18.39
CA LYS A 73 3.17 -23.75 -17.58
C LYS A 73 2.14 -22.64 -17.46
N LEU A 74 1.48 -22.27 -18.56
CA LEU A 74 0.45 -21.24 -18.56
C LEU A 74 -0.75 -21.65 -17.69
N GLY A 75 -1.20 -22.91 -17.78
CA GLY A 75 -2.25 -23.46 -16.93
C GLY A 75 -1.87 -23.44 -15.45
N TRP A 76 -0.62 -23.77 -15.12
CA TRP A 76 -0.10 -23.71 -13.75
C TRP A 76 -0.06 -22.28 -13.19
N VAL A 77 0.46 -21.32 -13.96
CA VAL A 77 0.49 -19.90 -13.57
C VAL A 77 -0.93 -19.33 -13.41
N LYS A 78 -1.86 -19.68 -14.31
CA LYS A 78 -3.27 -19.25 -14.21
C LYS A 78 -3.95 -19.79 -12.95
N LYS A 79 -3.72 -21.07 -12.60
CA LYS A 79 -4.22 -21.64 -11.34
C LYS A 79 -3.66 -20.92 -10.12
N LEU A 80 -2.36 -20.58 -10.14
CA LEU A 80 -1.73 -19.82 -9.07
C LEU A 80 -2.31 -18.40 -8.96
N ALA A 81 -2.40 -17.68 -10.08
CA ALA A 81 -2.94 -16.31 -10.11
C ALA A 81 -4.41 -16.24 -9.69
N MET A 82 -5.25 -17.20 -10.10
CA MET A 82 -6.65 -17.26 -9.68
C MET A 82 -6.82 -17.56 -8.18
N LYS A 83 -5.90 -18.34 -7.59
CA LYS A 83 -5.88 -18.60 -6.14
C LYS A 83 -5.55 -17.35 -5.32
N TRP A 84 -4.70 -16.47 -5.87
CA TRP A 84 -4.30 -15.20 -5.27
C TRP A 84 -5.10 -14.03 -5.85
N ARG A 85 -6.41 -14.20 -6.08
CA ARG A 85 -7.27 -13.09 -6.50
C ARG A 85 -7.41 -12.12 -5.33
N ILE A 86 -6.45 -11.20 -5.23
CA ILE A 86 -6.44 -10.12 -4.25
C ILE A 86 -7.73 -9.33 -4.50
N PRO A 87 -8.64 -9.22 -3.52
CA PRO A 87 -9.75 -8.29 -3.68
C PRO A 87 -9.13 -6.90 -3.82
N MET A 88 -9.29 -6.28 -5.00
CA MET A 88 -9.13 -4.84 -5.11
C MET A 88 -10.27 -4.24 -4.30
N THR A 89 -9.99 -3.92 -3.03
CA THR A 89 -10.76 -2.97 -2.25
C THR A 89 -10.64 -1.60 -2.88
#